data_AF-A0A8J3Z4G7-F1
#
_entry.id   AF-A0A8J3Z4G7-F1
#
_cell.length_a   1.000
_cell.length_b   1.000
_cell.length_c   1.000
_cell.angle_alpha   90.00
_cell.angle_beta   90.00
_cell.angle_gamma   90.00
#
_symmetry.space_group_name_H-M   'P 1'
#
loop_
_entity.id
_entity.type
_entity.pdbx_description
1 polymer ?
#
loop_
_entity_poly.entity_id
_entity_poly.type
_entity_poly.pdbx_seq_one_letter_code
_entity_poly.pdbx_strand_id
1 'polypeptide(L)'
;MTSVGRDRPDADRLPGDLPRRVACEERIAWMLRVNRRYGAQQRFQRLGPFAEAYARAQRRPISVSQLSRWESGHTQVRLDVVRGYEKTLGLPPFTLVGVADAVFRNESNGLALTRLARPDRDPVEAERRMNHLLDRVLSADVMTGLDWDELTWALTSAGRVFLRTSDWRALVNRLLSEQLIASGGAWRFRNESAQRLLWLGSSRPHVIGACADLVRDRRSQIVIEPLVIMDVVDHPEASRLLIEQVLDPASDQALRGALLGSAAHVRLNLFRPEQLDRLGSAIADRLLGLDADAGIRQLAGEVIAELPVPVRTRVVRRIRRLLDDDLDLRHVLTARRTASIEVGNALAARVSASVVARLPDDVDTQVEDVLRQLVTEILCSPNPEARLHAAQLLGATPLADPMADVLCDETARAARTQDGSTIAAVLTALPFLGSARHRRIVEHMVLATGVPPLVRNSAAWNIGHLPGRSTDLFWRQAIARHSDAAHRRPGRDSTALRGLVYSLGITGHETLLATIAADPTMPPGARSAAQWWRDLPGVVSTSAKL
;
A
#
# COMPACT_ATOMS: atom_id res chain seq x y z
N MET A 1 -50.34 -28.92 -5.41
CA MET A 1 -49.99 -28.23 -4.14
C MET A 1 -48.71 -27.45 -4.37
N THR A 2 -48.87 -26.18 -4.70
CA THR A 2 -47.84 -25.20 -5.05
C THR A 2 -47.35 -24.50 -3.80
N SER A 3 -46.05 -24.56 -3.51
CA SER A 3 -45.40 -23.80 -2.44
C SER A 3 -44.59 -22.66 -3.06
N VAL A 4 -45.06 -21.45 -2.81
CA VAL A 4 -44.51 -20.16 -3.26
C VAL A 4 -43.32 -19.79 -2.35
N GLY A 5 -42.10 -19.83 -2.89
CA GLY A 5 -40.93 -19.22 -2.29
C GLY A 5 -40.89 -17.73 -2.62
N ARG A 6 -40.98 -16.87 -1.61
CA ARG A 6 -40.91 -15.41 -1.75
C ARG A 6 -39.46 -14.99 -2.00
N ASP A 7 -39.11 -14.75 -3.26
CA ASP A 7 -38.09 -13.76 -3.60
C ASP A 7 -38.66 -12.37 -3.28
N ARG A 8 -38.09 -11.69 -2.29
CA ARG A 8 -38.29 -10.24 -2.11
C ARG A 8 -37.24 -9.54 -2.98
N PRO A 9 -37.62 -8.81 -4.04
CA PRO A 9 -36.70 -7.93 -4.73
C PRO A 9 -36.29 -6.80 -3.78
N ASP A 10 -34.99 -6.56 -3.71
CA ASP A 10 -34.32 -5.54 -2.91
C ASP A 10 -34.65 -4.15 -3.49
N ALA A 11 -35.79 -3.59 -3.09
CA ALA A 11 -36.41 -2.41 -3.70
C ALA A 11 -35.98 -1.05 -3.10
N ASP A 12 -34.98 -1.03 -2.21
CA ASP A 12 -34.62 0.18 -1.45
C ASP A 12 -33.24 0.79 -1.79
N ARG A 13 -32.61 0.43 -2.93
CA ARG A 13 -31.38 1.14 -3.35
C ARG A 13 -31.71 2.49 -3.97
N LEU A 14 -31.48 3.55 -3.21
CA LEU A 14 -31.48 4.92 -3.73
C LEU A 14 -30.32 5.09 -4.74
N PRO A 15 -30.47 5.92 -5.78
CA PRO A 15 -29.37 6.31 -6.64
C PRO A 15 -28.33 7.06 -5.80
N GLY A 16 -27.21 6.42 -5.49
CA GLY A 16 -26.17 6.97 -4.61
C GLY A 16 -25.66 6.01 -3.55
N ASP A 17 -26.26 4.83 -3.38
CA ASP A 17 -25.71 3.81 -2.48
C ASP A 17 -24.31 3.39 -2.95
N LEU A 18 -23.32 3.62 -2.09
CA LEU A 18 -21.97 3.13 -2.29
C LEU A 18 -22.02 1.62 -2.54
N PRO A 19 -21.20 1.07 -3.45
CA PRO A 19 -21.13 -0.38 -3.65
C PRO A 19 -20.95 -1.07 -2.30
N ARG A 20 -21.68 -2.18 -2.08
CA ARG A 20 -21.51 -3.02 -0.90
C ARG A 20 -20.01 -3.32 -0.75
N ARG A 21 -19.42 -2.94 0.37
CA ARG A 21 -18.02 -3.25 0.66
C ARG A 21 -17.88 -4.76 0.76
N VAL A 22 -17.13 -5.36 -0.16
CA VAL A 22 -16.77 -6.79 -0.13
C VAL A 22 -15.98 -7.08 1.15
N ALA A 23 -16.45 -8.09 1.89
CA ALA A 23 -15.87 -8.48 3.17
C ALA A 23 -14.47 -9.09 3.01
N CYS A 24 -13.70 -9.18 4.10
CA CYS A 24 -12.32 -9.68 4.05
C CYS A 24 -12.25 -11.14 3.58
N GLU A 25 -13.17 -11.98 4.05
CA GLU A 25 -13.31 -13.38 3.66
C GLU A 25 -13.61 -13.50 2.18
N GLU A 26 -14.44 -12.60 1.64
CA GLU A 26 -14.85 -12.59 0.25
C GLU A 26 -13.69 -12.16 -0.68
N ARG A 27 -12.86 -11.18 -0.28
CA ARG A 27 -11.63 -10.81 -1.01
C ARG A 27 -10.62 -11.95 -1.08
N ILE A 28 -10.40 -12.63 0.05
CA ILE A 28 -9.45 -13.74 0.12
C ILE A 28 -9.98 -14.94 -0.67
N ALA A 29 -11.26 -15.26 -0.51
CA ALA A 29 -11.95 -16.29 -1.27
C ALA A 29 -11.87 -16.04 -2.78
N TRP A 30 -12.11 -14.79 -3.20
CA TRP A 30 -11.94 -14.34 -4.58
C TRP A 30 -10.51 -14.55 -5.08
N MET A 31 -9.49 -14.14 -4.31
CA MET A 31 -8.09 -14.33 -4.69
C MET A 31 -7.74 -15.80 -4.90
N LEU A 32 -8.18 -16.68 -4.00
CA LEU A 32 -7.95 -18.13 -4.11
C LEU A 32 -8.65 -18.71 -5.35
N ARG A 33 -9.92 -18.34 -5.56
CA ARG A 33 -10.72 -18.78 -6.72
C ARG A 33 -10.10 -18.32 -8.04
N VAL A 34 -9.71 -17.06 -8.15
CA VAL A 34 -9.10 -16.49 -9.36
C VAL A 34 -7.77 -17.15 -9.68
N ASN A 35 -6.90 -17.36 -8.69
CA ASN A 35 -5.63 -18.05 -8.87
C ASN A 35 -5.81 -19.50 -9.34
N ARG A 36 -6.82 -20.20 -8.82
CA ARG A 36 -7.13 -21.56 -9.26
C ARG A 36 -7.69 -21.59 -10.68
N ARG A 37 -8.66 -20.71 -11.00
CA ARG A 37 -9.41 -20.75 -12.25
C ARG A 37 -8.62 -20.20 -13.43
N TYR A 38 -7.93 -19.08 -13.23
CA TYR A 38 -7.24 -18.36 -14.31
C TYR A 38 -5.72 -18.52 -14.24
N GLY A 39 -5.22 -19.39 -13.35
CA GLY A 39 -3.80 -19.72 -13.25
C GLY A 39 -3.29 -20.51 -14.46
N ALA A 40 -1.97 -20.72 -14.51
CA ALA A 40 -1.30 -21.38 -15.64
C ALA A 40 -1.79 -22.81 -15.92
N GLN A 41 -2.34 -23.51 -14.92
CA GLN A 41 -2.74 -24.91 -15.02
C GLN A 41 -4.24 -25.04 -15.34
N GLN A 42 -4.62 -25.04 -16.62
CA GLN A 42 -6.01 -25.09 -17.09
C GLN A 42 -6.85 -26.23 -16.46
N ARG A 43 -6.25 -27.38 -16.16
CA ARG A 43 -6.92 -28.51 -15.49
C ARG A 43 -7.55 -28.14 -14.14
N PHE A 44 -7.06 -27.09 -13.47
CA PHE A 44 -7.55 -26.63 -12.17
C PHE A 44 -8.73 -25.67 -12.26
N GLN A 45 -9.17 -25.28 -13.46
CA GLN A 45 -10.44 -24.57 -13.66
C GLN A 45 -11.61 -25.29 -13.00
N ARG A 46 -11.59 -26.63 -12.99
CA ARG A 46 -12.57 -27.46 -12.27
C ARG A 46 -12.07 -27.81 -10.87
N LEU A 47 -12.99 -27.78 -9.90
CA LEU A 47 -12.67 -28.05 -8.49
C LEU A 47 -12.20 -29.49 -8.22
N GLY A 48 -12.75 -30.49 -8.92
CA GLY A 48 -12.40 -31.90 -8.72
C GLY A 48 -10.90 -32.19 -8.91
N PRO A 49 -10.34 -31.94 -10.10
CA PRO A 49 -8.90 -32.11 -10.35
C PRO A 49 -8.01 -31.29 -9.41
N PHE A 50 -8.45 -30.10 -9.02
CA PHE A 50 -7.72 -29.28 -8.05
C PHE A 50 -7.74 -29.90 -6.64
N ALA A 51 -8.88 -30.42 -6.18
CA ALA A 51 -9.01 -31.09 -4.88
C ALA A 51 -8.07 -32.29 -4.76
N GLU A 52 -7.98 -33.11 -5.81
CA GLU A 52 -7.08 -34.27 -5.85
C GLU A 52 -5.60 -33.85 -5.78
N ALA A 53 -5.21 -32.84 -6.56
CA ALA A 53 -3.85 -32.31 -6.56
C ALA A 53 -3.50 -31.67 -5.21
N TYR A 54 -4.44 -30.91 -4.64
CA TYR A 54 -4.30 -30.26 -3.35
C TYR A 54 -4.13 -31.30 -2.23
N ALA A 55 -4.99 -32.32 -2.19
CA ALA A 55 -4.93 -33.38 -1.20
C ALA A 55 -3.59 -34.13 -1.25
N ARG A 56 -3.08 -34.39 -2.46
CA ARG A 56 -1.76 -34.98 -2.67
C ARG A 56 -0.63 -34.08 -2.17
N ALA A 57 -0.68 -32.78 -2.50
CA ALA A 57 0.34 -31.81 -2.10
C ALA A 57 0.38 -31.59 -0.57
N GLN A 58 -0.79 -31.64 0.10
CA GLN A 58 -0.88 -31.49 1.55
C GLN A 58 -0.80 -32.80 2.33
N ARG A 59 -0.78 -33.95 1.65
CA ARG A 59 -0.86 -35.29 2.27
C ARG A 59 -2.05 -35.41 3.24
N ARG A 60 -3.18 -34.79 2.89
CA ARG A 60 -4.41 -34.75 3.71
C ARG A 60 -5.64 -34.84 2.82
N PRO A 61 -6.65 -35.66 3.16
CA PRO A 61 -7.89 -35.72 2.38
C PRO A 61 -8.64 -34.39 2.45
N ILE A 62 -9.03 -33.86 1.28
CA ILE A 62 -9.81 -32.64 1.15
C ILE A 62 -10.92 -32.86 0.12
N SER A 63 -12.14 -32.45 0.47
CA SER A 63 -13.30 -32.57 -0.41
C SER A 63 -13.52 -31.30 -1.24
N VAL A 64 -14.18 -31.47 -2.39
CA VAL A 64 -14.61 -30.34 -3.24
C VAL A 64 -15.50 -29.37 -2.47
N SER A 65 -16.36 -29.86 -1.57
CA SER A 65 -17.22 -29.02 -0.74
C SER A 65 -16.43 -28.15 0.25
N GLN A 66 -15.29 -28.61 0.76
CA GLN A 66 -14.42 -27.80 1.62
C GLN A 66 -13.78 -26.65 0.82
N LEU A 67 -13.24 -26.95 -0.36
CA LEU A 67 -12.68 -25.92 -1.24
C LEU A 67 -13.74 -24.90 -1.65
N SER A 68 -14.94 -25.34 -2.00
CA SER A 68 -16.06 -24.46 -2.34
C SER A 68 -16.41 -23.49 -1.21
N ARG A 69 -16.42 -23.95 0.06
CA ARG A 69 -16.64 -23.07 1.21
C ARG A 69 -15.53 -22.03 1.41
N TRP A 70 -14.27 -22.41 1.20
CA TRP A 70 -13.16 -21.45 1.25
C TRP A 70 -13.23 -20.43 0.12
N GLU A 71 -13.51 -20.88 -1.11
CA GLU A 71 -13.56 -20.02 -2.29
C GLU A 71 -14.84 -19.17 -2.38
N SER A 72 -15.84 -19.41 -1.53
CA SER A 72 -17.04 -18.58 -1.40
C SER A 72 -17.04 -17.72 -0.14
N GLY A 73 -15.98 -17.77 0.68
CA GLY A 73 -15.89 -16.99 1.92
C GLY A 73 -16.77 -17.49 3.06
N HIS A 74 -17.47 -18.62 2.91
CA HIS A 74 -18.31 -19.22 3.95
C HIS A 74 -17.51 -19.73 5.16
N THR A 75 -16.20 -19.90 5.02
CA THR A 75 -15.33 -20.34 6.11
C THR A 75 -14.02 -19.57 6.04
N GLN A 76 -13.61 -19.01 7.18
CA GLN A 76 -12.33 -18.33 7.29
C GLN A 76 -11.19 -19.28 6.93
N VAL A 77 -10.28 -18.82 6.07
CA VAL A 77 -9.11 -19.60 5.65
C VAL A 77 -7.98 -19.46 6.65
N ARG A 78 -7.22 -20.55 6.83
CA ARG A 78 -6.04 -20.63 7.70
C ARG A 78 -4.76 -20.53 6.89
N LEU A 79 -3.60 -20.35 7.55
CA LEU A 79 -2.30 -20.29 6.89
C LEU A 79 -2.06 -21.55 6.03
N ASP A 80 -2.31 -22.73 6.60
CA ASP A 80 -2.09 -24.01 5.93
C ASP A 80 -2.94 -24.16 4.67
N VAL A 81 -4.14 -23.55 4.65
CA VAL A 81 -5.00 -23.52 3.46
C VAL A 81 -4.36 -22.68 2.35
N VAL A 82 -4.00 -21.44 2.64
CA VAL A 82 -3.39 -20.53 1.64
C VAL A 82 -2.06 -21.08 1.13
N ARG A 83 -1.22 -21.62 2.02
CA ARG A 83 0.03 -22.33 1.68
C ARG A 83 -0.21 -23.53 0.78
N GLY A 84 -1.34 -24.22 0.95
CA GLY A 84 -1.71 -25.34 0.12
C GLY A 84 -2.08 -24.93 -1.30
N TYR A 85 -2.76 -23.79 -1.48
CA TYR A 85 -3.00 -23.21 -2.79
C TYR A 85 -1.68 -22.87 -3.49
N GLU A 86 -0.77 -22.18 -2.81
CA GLU A 86 0.54 -21.82 -3.37
C GLU A 86 1.31 -23.07 -3.85
N LYS A 87 1.40 -24.10 -3.01
CA LYS A 87 2.08 -25.36 -3.35
C LYS A 87 1.41 -26.08 -4.53
N THR A 88 0.09 -26.15 -4.55
CA THR A 88 -0.66 -26.88 -5.59
C THR A 88 -0.59 -26.16 -6.94
N LEU A 89 -0.62 -24.83 -6.93
CA LEU A 89 -0.54 -23.98 -8.11
C LEU A 89 0.90 -23.75 -8.59
N GLY A 90 1.91 -24.07 -7.76
CA GLY A 90 3.32 -23.82 -8.06
C GLY A 90 3.72 -22.35 -7.90
N LEU A 91 3.00 -21.59 -7.07
CA LEU A 91 3.31 -20.20 -6.78
C LEU A 91 4.52 -20.08 -5.84
N PRO A 92 5.30 -18.99 -5.92
CA PRO A 92 6.35 -18.72 -4.97
C PRO A 92 5.80 -18.71 -3.53
N PRO A 93 6.52 -19.30 -2.57
CA PRO A 93 6.12 -19.32 -1.17
C PRO A 93 5.72 -17.93 -0.65
N PHE A 94 4.54 -17.85 -0.02
CA PHE A 94 4.03 -16.75 0.78
C PHE A 94 3.55 -15.53 -0.03
N THR A 95 3.46 -15.70 -1.35
CA THR A 95 2.87 -14.71 -2.26
C THR A 95 1.43 -14.37 -1.88
N LEU A 96 0.59 -15.39 -1.69
CA LEU A 96 -0.82 -15.25 -1.33
C LEU A 96 -0.98 -15.03 0.17
N VAL A 97 -0.15 -15.65 1.00
CA VAL A 97 -0.17 -15.47 2.47
C VAL A 97 0.00 -14.01 2.84
N GLY A 98 1.04 -13.35 2.31
CA GLY A 98 1.29 -11.96 2.66
C GLY A 98 0.16 -11.03 2.25
N VAL A 99 -0.50 -11.29 1.11
CA VAL A 99 -1.67 -10.51 0.68
C VAL A 99 -2.88 -10.77 1.58
N ALA A 100 -3.13 -12.03 1.94
CA ALA A 100 -4.23 -12.36 2.84
C ALA A 100 -4.05 -11.72 4.23
N ASP A 101 -2.85 -11.73 4.79
CA ASP A 101 -2.54 -11.03 6.05
C ASP A 101 -2.82 -9.52 5.94
N ALA A 102 -2.38 -8.87 4.85
CA ALA A 102 -2.65 -7.44 4.61
C ALA A 102 -4.14 -7.14 4.47
N VAL A 103 -4.91 -7.99 3.77
CA VAL A 103 -6.37 -7.86 3.63
C VAL A 103 -7.06 -7.99 4.99
N PHE A 104 -6.70 -8.99 5.80
CA PHE A 104 -7.25 -9.15 7.15
C PHE A 104 -6.97 -7.93 8.02
N ARG A 105 -5.74 -7.40 7.99
CA ARG A 105 -5.37 -6.20 8.76
C ARG A 105 -6.19 -4.99 8.33
N ASN A 106 -6.27 -4.71 7.03
CA ASN A 106 -6.98 -3.55 6.51
C ASN A 106 -8.48 -3.58 6.85
N GLU A 107 -9.13 -4.73 6.70
CA GLU A 107 -10.56 -4.86 6.96
C GLU A 107 -10.92 -4.96 8.45
N SER A 108 -9.99 -5.40 9.31
CA SER A 108 -10.13 -5.30 10.77
C SER A 108 -9.76 -3.91 11.31
N ASN A 109 -9.55 -2.93 10.42
CA ASN A 109 -9.03 -1.59 10.72
C ASN A 109 -7.78 -1.59 11.61
N GLY A 110 -6.96 -2.65 11.52
CA GLY A 110 -5.83 -2.85 12.41
C GLY A 110 -6.17 -2.75 13.89
N LEU A 111 -7.39 -3.15 14.31
CA LEU A 111 -7.81 -3.19 15.71
C LEU A 111 -7.73 -4.60 16.34
N ALA A 112 -7.36 -5.61 15.56
CA ALA A 112 -7.11 -6.94 16.07
C ALA A 112 -5.82 -7.52 15.50
N LEU A 113 -5.24 -8.45 16.26
CA LEU A 113 -4.23 -9.40 15.78
C LEU A 113 -4.88 -10.39 14.81
N THR A 114 -5.50 -9.91 13.72
CA THR A 114 -6.16 -10.77 12.75
C THR A 114 -5.09 -11.37 11.86
N ARG A 115 -4.81 -12.64 12.12
CA ARG A 115 -3.73 -13.41 11.52
C ARG A 115 -4.32 -14.60 10.81
N LEU A 116 -3.76 -15.00 9.68
CA LEU A 116 -3.89 -16.37 9.24
C LEU A 116 -3.38 -17.29 10.36
N ALA A 117 -4.28 -18.06 10.97
CA ALA A 117 -3.92 -18.96 12.08
C ALA A 117 -2.78 -19.89 11.63
N ARG A 118 -1.65 -19.83 12.34
CA ARG A 118 -0.49 -20.69 12.07
C ARG A 118 -0.65 -22.01 12.82
N PRO A 119 -0.10 -23.12 12.28
CA PRO A 119 -0.12 -24.39 13.00
C PRO A 119 0.67 -24.29 14.31
N ASP A 120 0.18 -25.00 15.33
CA ASP A 120 0.91 -25.16 16.58
C ASP A 120 2.23 -25.87 16.31
N ARG A 121 3.31 -25.30 16.86
CA ARG A 121 4.64 -25.91 16.85
C ARG A 121 4.93 -26.48 18.24
N ASP A 122 5.85 -27.43 18.28
CA ASP A 122 6.44 -27.85 19.56
C ASP A 122 7.01 -26.63 20.29
N PRO A 123 6.64 -26.39 21.57
CA PRO A 123 7.06 -25.19 22.29
C PRO A 123 8.58 -25.04 22.41
N VAL A 124 9.31 -26.14 22.58
CA VAL A 124 10.77 -26.12 22.77
C VAL A 124 11.48 -25.78 21.46
N GLU A 125 11.02 -26.34 20.34
CA GLU A 125 11.50 -25.98 19.02
C GLU A 125 11.21 -24.51 18.68
N ALA A 126 9.99 -24.04 18.99
CA ALA A 126 9.59 -22.66 18.77
C ALA A 126 10.46 -21.66 19.56
N GLU A 127 10.74 -21.96 20.83
CA GLU A 127 11.61 -21.14 21.68
C GLU A 127 13.06 -21.12 21.15
N ARG A 128 13.63 -22.29 20.81
CA ARG A 128 14.99 -22.38 20.26
C ARG A 128 15.12 -21.56 18.96
N ARG A 129 14.12 -21.67 18.08
CA ARG A 129 14.10 -20.92 16.82
C ARG A 129 13.96 -19.42 17.05
N MET A 130 13.13 -19.01 18.01
CA MET A 130 12.98 -17.61 18.40
C MET A 130 14.31 -17.02 18.91
N ASN A 131 14.99 -17.72 19.83
CA ASN A 131 16.28 -17.27 20.38
C ASN A 131 17.35 -17.14 19.29
N HIS A 132 17.43 -18.12 18.38
CA HIS A 132 18.35 -18.04 17.25
C HIS A 132 18.09 -16.84 16.33
N LEU A 133 16.82 -16.51 16.07
CA LEU A 133 16.46 -15.33 15.28
C LEU A 133 16.71 -14.02 16.03
N LEU A 134 16.57 -14.00 17.36
CA LEU A 134 16.95 -12.88 18.21
C LEU A 134 18.47 -12.64 18.18
N ASP A 135 19.28 -13.69 18.27
CA ASP A 135 20.74 -13.54 18.17
C ASP A 135 21.15 -12.98 16.79
N ARG A 136 20.51 -13.47 15.71
CA ARG A 136 20.74 -12.95 14.36
C ARG A 136 20.34 -11.48 14.22
N VAL A 137 19.20 -11.07 14.77
CA VAL A 137 18.76 -9.66 14.65
C VAL A 137 19.67 -8.69 15.40
N LEU A 138 20.20 -9.11 16.56
CA LEU A 138 21.09 -8.31 17.40
C LEU A 138 22.56 -8.33 16.93
N SER A 139 22.89 -9.16 15.94
CA SER A 139 24.20 -9.22 15.29
C SER A 139 24.19 -8.54 13.91
N ALA A 140 25.28 -8.71 13.14
CA ALA A 140 25.39 -8.26 11.76
C ALA A 140 24.96 -9.33 10.73
N ASP A 141 24.35 -10.43 11.17
CA ASP A 141 23.89 -11.50 10.28
C ASP A 141 22.67 -11.05 9.48
N VAL A 142 22.60 -11.42 8.20
CA VAL A 142 21.50 -11.08 7.29
C VAL A 142 20.17 -11.66 7.81
N MET A 143 19.08 -10.89 7.71
CA MET A 143 17.71 -11.32 8.02
C MET A 143 16.85 -11.23 6.75
N THR A 144 16.12 -12.28 6.41
CA THR A 144 15.15 -12.24 5.30
C THR A 144 13.79 -11.70 5.78
N GLY A 145 12.91 -11.31 4.87
CA GLY A 145 11.54 -10.95 5.23
C GLY A 145 10.81 -12.08 5.98
N LEU A 146 11.05 -13.34 5.59
CA LEU A 146 10.46 -14.51 6.27
C LEU A 146 11.05 -14.75 7.66
N ASP A 147 12.35 -14.47 7.87
CA ASP A 147 12.95 -14.54 9.21
C ASP A 147 12.31 -13.51 10.16
N TRP A 148 12.05 -12.29 9.67
CA TRP A 148 11.32 -11.27 10.42
C TRP A 148 9.88 -11.67 10.75
N ASP A 149 9.21 -12.25 9.76
CA ASP A 149 7.86 -12.75 9.92
C ASP A 149 7.78 -13.85 10.99
N GLU A 150 8.73 -14.79 10.96
CA GLU A 150 8.83 -15.87 11.95
C GLU A 150 9.19 -15.36 13.34
N LEU A 151 10.17 -14.45 13.45
CA LEU A 151 10.59 -13.86 14.72
C LEU A 151 9.44 -13.11 15.39
N THR A 152 8.82 -12.17 14.67
CA THR A 152 7.73 -11.36 15.23
C THR A 152 6.47 -12.19 15.51
N TRP A 153 6.25 -13.26 14.75
CA TRP A 153 5.25 -14.27 15.09
C TRP A 153 5.55 -14.91 16.45
N ALA A 154 6.75 -15.48 16.62
CA ALA A 154 7.13 -16.17 17.85
C ALA A 154 7.04 -15.25 19.08
N LEU A 155 7.55 -14.00 18.97
CA LEU A 155 7.51 -13.01 20.05
C LEU A 155 6.08 -12.70 20.50
N THR A 156 5.16 -12.56 19.54
CA THR A 156 3.77 -12.24 19.88
C THR A 156 2.97 -13.44 20.36
N SER A 157 3.37 -14.66 19.99
CA SER A 157 2.78 -15.91 20.48
C SER A 157 3.29 -16.34 21.85
N ALA A 158 4.50 -15.93 22.25
CA ALA A 158 5.11 -16.32 23.53
C ALA A 158 4.38 -15.76 24.78
N GLY A 159 3.43 -14.83 24.61
CA GLY A 159 2.61 -14.25 25.68
C GLY A 159 3.36 -13.27 26.58
N ARG A 160 4.59 -13.57 26.99
CA ARG A 160 5.49 -12.66 27.72
C ARG A 160 6.92 -12.76 27.18
N VAL A 161 7.43 -11.64 26.68
CA VAL A 161 8.81 -11.52 26.19
C VAL A 161 9.53 -10.47 27.03
N PHE A 162 10.66 -10.86 27.60
CA PHE A 162 11.55 -9.98 28.36
C PHE A 162 12.85 -9.77 27.58
N LEU A 163 12.97 -8.61 26.92
CA LEU A 163 14.21 -8.14 26.33
C LEU A 163 14.67 -6.87 27.04
N ARG A 164 15.98 -6.58 26.99
CA ARG A 164 16.50 -5.30 27.49
C ARG A 164 16.00 -4.17 26.59
N THR A 165 15.86 -2.97 27.14
CA THR A 165 15.48 -1.79 26.35
C THR A 165 16.42 -1.51 25.18
N SER A 166 17.72 -1.79 25.33
CA SER A 166 18.71 -1.71 24.24
C SER A 166 18.36 -2.65 23.09
N ASP A 167 17.95 -3.87 23.41
CA ASP A 167 17.73 -4.93 22.45
C ASP A 167 16.42 -4.69 21.69
N TRP A 168 15.38 -4.21 22.39
CA TRP A 168 14.17 -3.73 21.73
C TRP A 168 14.44 -2.60 20.74
N ARG A 169 15.23 -1.60 21.15
CA ARG A 169 15.61 -0.49 20.26
C ARG A 169 16.41 -0.98 19.05
N ALA A 170 17.38 -1.86 19.27
CA ALA A 170 18.20 -2.43 18.19
C ALA A 170 17.34 -3.21 17.19
N LEU A 171 16.47 -4.11 17.69
CA LEU A 171 15.55 -4.90 16.88
C LEU A 171 14.63 -4.01 16.05
N VAL A 172 13.96 -3.04 16.69
CA VAL A 172 13.01 -2.14 16.01
C VAL A 172 13.72 -1.25 14.99
N ASN A 173 14.84 -0.63 15.36
CA ASN A 173 15.59 0.24 14.45
C ASN A 173 16.05 -0.53 13.22
N ARG A 174 16.52 -1.77 13.41
CA ARG A 174 16.91 -2.63 12.31
C ARG A 174 15.73 -3.00 11.41
N LEU A 175 14.60 -3.44 11.99
CA LEU A 175 13.40 -3.77 11.23
C LEU A 175 12.91 -2.59 10.38
N LEU A 176 12.76 -1.41 10.99
CA LEU A 176 12.30 -0.22 10.28
C LEU A 176 13.29 0.19 9.20
N SER A 177 14.60 0.20 9.49
CA SER A 177 15.61 0.55 8.49
C SER A 177 15.57 -0.39 7.29
N GLU A 178 15.45 -1.71 7.52
CA GLU A 178 15.30 -2.67 6.43
C GLU A 178 13.96 -2.54 5.71
N GLN A 179 12.85 -2.28 6.42
CA GLN A 179 11.53 -2.10 5.84
C GLN A 179 11.50 -0.93 4.86
N LEU A 180 12.06 0.22 5.24
CA LEU A 180 11.98 1.45 4.45
C LEU A 180 12.60 1.30 3.07
N ILE A 181 13.61 0.44 2.92
CA ILE A 181 14.34 0.27 1.67
C ILE A 181 14.04 -1.05 0.95
N ALA A 182 13.20 -1.90 1.55
CA ALA A 182 12.76 -3.14 0.95
C ALA A 182 11.71 -2.87 -0.16
N SER A 183 11.47 -3.87 -1.00
CA SER A 183 10.41 -3.81 -2.02
C SER A 183 9.70 -5.16 -2.18
N GLY A 184 8.52 -5.15 -2.82
CA GLY A 184 7.76 -6.37 -3.11
C GLY A 184 7.43 -7.21 -1.87
N GLY A 185 7.67 -8.52 -1.95
CA GLY A 185 7.42 -9.44 -0.84
C GLY A 185 8.27 -9.15 0.41
N ALA A 186 9.54 -8.78 0.22
CA ALA A 186 10.46 -8.47 1.32
C ALA A 186 9.99 -7.26 2.15
N TRP A 187 9.45 -6.23 1.50
CA TRP A 187 8.81 -5.09 2.18
C TRP A 187 7.55 -5.55 2.92
N ARG A 188 6.70 -6.36 2.28
CA ARG A 188 5.41 -6.79 2.85
C ARG A 188 5.60 -7.54 4.17
N PHE A 189 6.53 -8.50 4.22
CA PHE A 189 6.78 -9.24 5.47
C PHE A 189 7.31 -8.35 6.58
N ARG A 190 8.16 -7.37 6.27
CA ARG A 190 8.69 -6.43 7.25
C ARG A 190 7.62 -5.46 7.74
N ASN A 191 6.77 -4.95 6.84
CA ASN A 191 5.63 -4.13 7.22
C ASN A 191 4.69 -4.88 8.18
N GLU A 192 4.31 -6.11 7.85
CA GLU A 192 3.48 -6.92 8.76
C GLU A 192 4.20 -7.28 10.07
N SER A 193 5.52 -7.47 10.03
CA SER A 193 6.32 -7.69 11.23
C SER A 193 6.34 -6.47 12.15
N ALA A 194 6.51 -5.28 11.59
CA ALA A 194 6.54 -4.03 12.35
C ALA A 194 5.15 -3.72 12.94
N GLN A 195 4.09 -3.97 12.17
CA GLN A 195 2.71 -3.93 12.65
C GLN A 195 2.49 -4.88 13.85
N ARG A 196 2.98 -6.13 13.79
CA ARG A 196 2.92 -7.07 14.93
C ARG A 196 3.64 -6.58 16.18
N LEU A 197 4.75 -5.86 16.04
CA LEU A 197 5.46 -5.28 17.18
C LEU A 197 4.72 -4.09 17.80
N LEU A 198 3.88 -3.38 17.05
CA LEU A 198 3.00 -2.35 17.64
C LEU A 198 1.92 -2.95 18.54
N TRP A 199 1.52 -4.19 18.27
CA TRP A 199 0.56 -4.91 19.10
C TRP A 199 1.11 -5.39 20.43
N LEU A 200 2.38 -5.77 20.46
CA LEU A 200 3.03 -6.20 21.69
C LEU A 200 3.34 -4.99 22.58
N GLY A 201 2.69 -4.94 23.75
CA GLY A 201 2.78 -3.80 24.66
C GLY A 201 4.21 -3.44 25.09
N SER A 202 5.10 -4.42 25.21
CA SER A 202 6.50 -4.20 25.57
C SER A 202 7.35 -3.61 24.43
N SER A 203 7.01 -3.85 23.17
CA SER A 203 7.73 -3.27 22.01
C SER A 203 7.11 -1.98 21.50
N ARG A 204 5.81 -1.75 21.71
CA ARG A 204 5.07 -0.60 21.17
C ARG A 204 5.76 0.76 21.40
N PRO A 205 6.22 1.14 22.62
CA PRO A 205 6.89 2.42 22.83
C PRO A 205 8.19 2.55 22.04
N HIS A 206 8.88 1.43 21.78
CA HIS A 206 10.13 1.41 21.02
C HIS A 206 9.87 1.61 19.51
N VAL A 207 8.82 0.99 18.96
CA VAL A 207 8.40 1.23 17.56
C VAL A 207 7.97 2.67 17.35
N ILE A 208 7.14 3.22 18.25
CA ILE A 208 6.69 4.61 18.17
C ILE A 208 7.87 5.58 18.29
N GLY A 209 8.79 5.33 19.24
CA GLY A 209 10.00 6.13 19.41
C GLY A 209 10.86 6.15 18.14
N ALA A 210 11.14 4.97 17.57
CA ALA A 210 11.93 4.86 16.36
C ALA A 210 11.26 5.53 15.14
N CYS A 211 9.94 5.40 14.98
CA CYS A 211 9.21 6.11 13.95
C CYS A 211 9.29 7.64 14.14
N ALA A 212 9.18 8.12 15.37
CA ALA A 212 9.29 9.53 15.68
C ALA A 212 10.68 10.10 15.38
N ASP A 213 11.74 9.35 15.69
CA ASP A 213 13.11 9.73 15.38
C ASP A 213 13.33 9.82 13.86
N LEU A 214 12.84 8.85 13.10
CA LEU A 214 12.92 8.82 11.63
C LEU A 214 12.16 9.98 10.98
N VAL A 215 10.99 10.35 11.50
CA VAL A 215 10.17 11.46 10.97
C VAL A 215 10.81 12.82 11.28
N ARG A 216 11.43 12.97 12.45
CA ARG A 216 12.09 14.23 12.85
C ARG A 216 13.40 14.45 12.11
N ASP A 217 14.05 13.40 11.62
CA ASP A 217 15.23 13.53 10.78
C ASP A 217 14.88 14.13 9.41
N ARG A 218 15.20 15.43 9.24
CA ARG A 218 14.99 16.16 7.98
C ARG A 218 15.85 15.64 6.82
N ARG A 219 16.83 14.78 7.08
CA ARG A 219 17.65 14.10 6.05
C ARG A 219 16.97 12.83 5.54
N SER A 220 16.03 12.27 6.30
CA SER A 220 15.32 11.05 5.89
C SER A 220 14.58 11.26 4.57
N GLN A 221 14.76 10.31 3.66
CA GLN A 221 14.07 10.34 2.38
C GLN A 221 12.71 9.64 2.44
N ILE A 222 12.51 8.73 3.39
CA ILE A 222 11.36 7.83 3.47
C ILE A 222 10.67 8.04 4.83
N VAL A 223 9.63 8.86 4.82
CA VAL A 223 8.93 9.31 6.04
C VAL A 223 7.43 9.07 6.04
N ILE A 224 6.85 8.64 4.89
CA ILE A 224 5.44 8.24 4.85
C ILE A 224 5.23 6.98 5.69
N GLU A 225 6.03 5.94 5.45
CA GLU A 225 5.86 4.65 6.12
C GLU A 225 5.88 4.72 7.66
N PRO A 226 6.85 5.42 8.29
CA PRO A 226 6.88 5.55 9.75
C PRO A 226 5.66 6.29 10.32
N LEU A 227 5.00 7.16 9.53
CA LEU A 227 3.78 7.84 9.95
C LEU A 227 2.54 6.97 9.75
N VAL A 228 2.47 6.27 8.62
CA VAL A 228 1.36 5.37 8.29
C VAL A 228 1.36 4.13 9.16
N ILE A 229 2.50 3.59 9.58
CA ILE A 229 2.50 2.38 10.42
C ILE A 229 1.85 2.60 11.80
N MET A 230 1.85 3.84 12.30
CA MET A 230 1.26 4.17 13.61
C MET A 230 -0.26 4.36 13.54
N ASP A 231 -0.85 4.36 12.34
CA ASP A 231 -2.20 4.82 12.02
C ASP A 231 -3.36 4.11 12.76
N VAL A 232 -3.11 2.92 13.28
CA VAL A 232 -4.08 2.08 14.02
C VAL A 232 -3.80 1.95 15.51
N VAL A 233 -2.81 2.70 16.05
CA VAL A 233 -2.34 2.52 17.42
C VAL A 233 -2.90 3.60 18.35
N ASP A 234 -3.68 3.19 19.36
CA ASP A 234 -4.11 4.07 20.45
C ASP A 234 -2.92 4.39 21.38
N HIS A 235 -2.14 5.42 21.02
CA HIS A 235 -1.02 5.89 21.82
C HIS A 235 -0.85 7.41 21.73
N PRO A 236 -0.76 8.15 22.86
CA PRO A 236 -0.69 9.62 22.85
C PRO A 236 0.41 10.21 21.96
N GLU A 237 1.60 9.59 21.95
CA GLU A 237 2.72 10.05 21.12
C GLU A 237 2.49 9.87 19.61
N ALA A 238 1.73 8.85 19.20
CA ALA A 238 1.38 8.66 17.78
C ALA A 238 0.47 9.79 17.30
N SER A 239 -0.63 10.02 18.03
CA SER A 239 -1.56 11.15 17.77
C SER A 239 -0.85 12.49 17.81
N ARG A 240 0.07 12.70 18.77
CA ARG A 240 0.85 13.93 18.90
C ARG A 240 1.74 14.16 17.69
N LEU A 241 2.45 13.14 17.23
CA LEU A 241 3.37 13.23 16.09
C LEU A 241 2.62 13.51 14.78
N LEU A 242 1.46 12.88 14.55
CA LEU A 242 0.62 13.16 13.37
C LEU A 242 0.20 14.64 13.33
N ILE A 243 -0.30 15.17 14.45
CA ILE A 243 -0.71 16.58 14.53
C ILE A 243 0.49 17.53 14.38
N GLU A 244 1.64 17.19 14.99
CA GLU A 244 2.91 17.91 14.85
C GLU A 244 3.27 18.06 13.36
N GLN A 245 3.23 16.97 12.60
CA GLN A 245 3.59 16.98 11.17
C GLN A 245 2.52 17.60 10.25
N VAL A 246 1.25 17.70 10.66
CA VAL A 246 0.26 18.50 9.91
C VAL A 246 0.50 20.01 10.14
N LEU A 247 0.87 20.39 11.37
CA LEU A 247 1.09 21.79 11.75
C LEU A 247 2.42 22.33 11.24
N ASP A 248 3.51 21.59 11.39
CA ASP A 248 4.86 21.96 10.96
C ASP A 248 5.58 20.74 10.37
N PRO A 249 5.28 20.39 9.10
CA PRO A 249 5.85 19.21 8.47
C PRO A 249 7.36 19.35 8.27
N ALA A 250 8.11 18.29 8.59
CA ALA A 250 9.54 18.20 8.27
C ALA A 250 9.80 18.20 6.75
N SER A 251 8.84 17.74 5.95
CA SER A 251 8.82 17.77 4.49
C SER A 251 7.41 17.54 3.94
N ASP A 252 7.18 17.78 2.64
CA ASP A 252 5.92 17.44 1.98
C ASP A 252 5.54 15.95 2.12
N GLN A 253 6.54 15.07 2.17
CA GLN A 253 6.33 13.63 2.39
C GLN A 253 5.86 13.36 3.82
N ALA A 254 6.41 14.08 4.81
CA ALA A 254 5.94 13.97 6.19
C ALA A 254 4.50 14.49 6.32
N LEU A 255 4.15 15.58 5.64
CA LEU A 255 2.76 16.06 5.59
C LEU A 255 1.81 15.01 4.98
N ARG A 256 2.20 14.40 3.86
CA ARG A 256 1.41 13.32 3.23
C ARG A 256 1.20 12.13 4.18
N GLY A 257 2.27 11.64 4.79
CA GLY A 257 2.21 10.56 5.78
C GLY A 257 1.34 10.92 6.99
N ALA A 258 1.41 12.18 7.45
CA ALA A 258 0.64 12.65 8.58
C ALA A 258 -0.86 12.76 8.28
N LEU A 259 -1.23 13.22 7.08
CA LEU A 259 -2.63 13.25 6.63
C LEU A 259 -3.18 11.82 6.46
N LEU A 260 -2.41 10.92 5.85
CA LEU A 260 -2.75 9.51 5.72
C LEU A 260 -3.02 8.86 7.09
N GLY A 261 -2.06 8.95 8.01
CA GLY A 261 -2.21 8.40 9.36
C GLY A 261 -3.35 9.06 10.14
N SER A 262 -3.57 10.36 9.95
CA SER A 262 -4.67 11.09 10.57
C SER A 262 -6.04 10.60 10.08
N ALA A 263 -6.20 10.30 8.79
CA ALA A 263 -7.46 9.80 8.25
C ALA A 263 -7.87 8.47 8.94
N ALA A 264 -6.92 7.56 9.14
CA ALA A 264 -7.16 6.33 9.88
C ALA A 264 -7.44 6.58 11.37
N HIS A 265 -6.67 7.42 12.05
CA HIS A 265 -6.91 7.75 13.47
C HIS A 265 -8.29 8.36 13.70
N VAL A 266 -8.74 9.25 12.81
CA VAL A 266 -10.08 9.84 12.89
C VAL A 266 -11.14 8.75 12.70
N ARG A 267 -11.01 7.92 11.65
CA ARG A 267 -11.94 6.81 11.38
C ARG A 267 -12.04 5.82 12.55
N LEU A 268 -10.95 5.62 13.27
CA LEU A 268 -10.84 4.73 14.43
C LEU A 268 -11.17 5.40 15.78
N ASN A 269 -11.51 6.68 15.78
CA ASN A 269 -11.77 7.47 16.99
C ASN A 269 -10.57 7.49 17.98
N LEU A 270 -9.34 7.50 17.47
CA LEU A 270 -8.09 7.52 18.27
C LEU A 270 -7.65 8.94 18.66
N PHE A 271 -8.27 9.98 18.11
CA PHE A 271 -8.04 11.36 18.53
C PHE A 271 -9.04 11.80 19.61
N ARG A 272 -8.53 12.53 20.60
CA ARG A 272 -9.35 13.24 21.58
C ARG A 272 -10.08 14.43 20.93
N PRO A 273 -11.19 14.92 21.50
CA PRO A 273 -11.94 16.05 20.94
C PRO A 273 -11.08 17.29 20.65
N GLU A 274 -10.17 17.65 21.56
CA GLU A 274 -9.29 18.83 21.40
C GLU A 274 -8.28 18.63 20.27
N GLN A 275 -7.85 17.38 20.07
CA GLN A 275 -6.96 16.99 18.97
C GLN A 275 -7.67 17.09 17.62
N LEU A 276 -8.94 16.68 17.53
CA LEU A 276 -9.76 16.81 16.33
C LEU A 276 -9.99 18.27 15.94
N ASP A 277 -10.27 19.15 16.89
CA ASP A 277 -10.43 20.59 16.65
C ASP A 277 -9.12 21.23 16.14
N ARG A 278 -7.99 20.86 16.76
CA ARG A 278 -6.65 21.33 16.34
C ARG A 278 -6.29 20.83 14.95
N LEU A 279 -6.53 19.55 14.66
CA LEU A 279 -6.30 18.93 13.36
C LEU A 279 -7.17 19.59 12.27
N GLY A 280 -8.47 19.74 12.52
CA GLY A 280 -9.40 20.37 11.58
C GLY A 280 -9.02 21.81 11.26
N SER A 281 -8.60 22.58 12.26
CA SER A 281 -8.10 23.94 12.07
C SER A 281 -6.84 23.97 11.21
N ALA A 282 -5.86 23.13 11.54
CA ALA A 282 -4.58 23.03 10.82
C ALA A 282 -4.78 22.66 9.35
N ILE A 283 -5.65 21.69 9.05
CA ILE A 283 -5.96 21.29 7.68
C ILE A 283 -6.62 22.44 6.91
N ALA A 284 -7.57 23.15 7.52
CA ALA A 284 -8.21 24.29 6.88
C ALA A 284 -7.20 25.40 6.55
N ASP A 285 -6.27 25.69 7.48
CA ASP A 285 -5.20 26.67 7.26
C ASP A 285 -4.28 26.27 6.11
N ARG A 286 -3.93 24.97 6.01
CA ARG A 286 -3.11 24.45 4.91
C ARG A 286 -3.83 24.53 3.57
N LEU A 287 -5.12 24.18 3.51
CA LEU A 287 -5.92 24.25 2.29
C LEU A 287 -6.14 25.69 1.81
N LEU A 288 -6.27 26.65 2.73
CA LEU A 288 -6.40 28.07 2.40
C LEU A 288 -5.06 28.73 2.00
N GLY A 289 -3.93 28.04 2.22
CA GLY A 289 -2.63 28.47 1.73
C GLY A 289 -2.53 28.36 0.20
N LEU A 290 -1.83 29.31 -0.43
CA LEU A 290 -1.82 29.50 -1.89
C LEU A 290 -1.12 28.40 -2.72
N ASP A 291 -0.54 27.37 -2.09
CA ASP A 291 0.38 26.43 -2.75
C ASP A 291 0.15 24.94 -2.43
N ALA A 292 -1.05 24.55 -1.98
CA ALA A 292 -1.32 23.14 -1.69
C ALA A 292 -1.28 22.27 -2.97
N ASP A 293 -0.36 21.30 -3.01
CA ASP A 293 -0.27 20.25 -4.03
C ASP A 293 -1.59 19.45 -4.13
N ALA A 294 -1.97 19.04 -5.34
CA ALA A 294 -3.24 18.33 -5.58
C ALA A 294 -3.36 17.05 -4.74
N GLY A 295 -2.26 16.31 -4.56
CA GLY A 295 -2.26 15.11 -3.72
C GLY A 295 -2.46 15.44 -2.23
N ILE A 296 -1.91 16.56 -1.75
CA ILE A 296 -2.14 17.05 -0.38
C ILE A 296 -3.61 17.42 -0.19
N ARG A 297 -4.23 18.10 -1.17
CA ARG A 297 -5.67 18.44 -1.10
C ARG A 297 -6.56 17.21 -1.05
N GLN A 298 -6.27 16.20 -1.88
CA GLN A 298 -7.01 14.94 -1.86
C GLN A 298 -6.94 14.29 -0.47
N LEU A 299 -5.74 14.11 0.10
CA LEU A 299 -5.57 13.55 1.44
C LEU A 299 -6.23 14.39 2.54
N ALA A 300 -6.12 15.72 2.48
CA ALA A 300 -6.78 16.63 3.40
C ALA A 300 -8.31 16.48 3.34
N GLY A 301 -8.88 16.35 2.14
CA GLY A 301 -10.30 16.06 1.93
C GLY A 301 -10.71 14.74 2.59
N GLU A 302 -9.87 13.70 2.52
CA GLU A 302 -10.16 12.43 3.19
C GLU A 302 -10.28 12.59 4.69
N VAL A 303 -9.30 13.26 5.32
CA VAL A 303 -9.32 13.50 6.76
C VAL A 303 -10.57 14.28 7.14
N ILE A 304 -10.88 15.37 6.42
CA ILE A 304 -12.05 16.21 6.70
C ILE A 304 -13.35 15.39 6.62
N ALA A 305 -13.47 14.53 5.62
CA ALA A 305 -14.68 13.76 5.47
C ALA A 305 -14.83 12.71 6.58
N GLU A 306 -13.74 12.20 7.17
CA GLU A 306 -13.77 11.33 8.35
C GLU A 306 -14.10 12.09 9.66
N LEU A 307 -13.88 13.41 9.74
CA LEU A 307 -14.10 14.17 10.97
C LEU A 307 -15.55 14.03 11.47
N PRO A 308 -15.77 14.01 12.80
CA PRO A 308 -17.10 14.08 13.38
C PRO A 308 -17.87 15.31 12.87
N VAL A 309 -19.18 15.16 12.69
CA VAL A 309 -20.07 16.16 12.10
C VAL A 309 -19.85 17.59 12.64
N PRO A 310 -19.71 17.82 13.96
CA PRO A 310 -19.53 19.18 14.48
C PRO A 310 -18.23 19.84 14.00
N VAL A 311 -17.12 19.09 14.00
CA VAL A 311 -15.81 19.60 13.56
C VAL A 311 -15.79 19.74 12.04
N ARG A 312 -16.28 18.73 11.32
CA ARG A 312 -16.39 18.74 9.85
C ARG A 312 -17.16 19.95 9.33
N THR A 313 -18.33 20.23 9.89
CA THR A 313 -19.16 21.38 9.50
C THR A 313 -18.44 22.71 9.70
N ARG A 314 -17.63 22.84 10.76
CA ARG A 314 -16.81 24.03 11.00
C ARG A 314 -15.72 24.19 9.95
N VAL A 315 -15.00 23.11 9.65
CA VAL A 315 -13.93 23.10 8.64
C VAL A 315 -14.49 23.39 7.25
N VAL A 316 -15.53 22.67 6.81
CA VAL A 316 -16.19 22.85 5.50
C VAL A 316 -16.69 24.29 5.32
N ARG A 317 -17.27 24.89 6.36
CA ARG A 317 -17.71 26.29 6.33
C ARG A 317 -16.52 27.25 6.13
N ARG A 318 -15.37 26.97 6.75
CA ARG A 318 -14.16 27.80 6.62
C ARG A 318 -13.55 27.71 5.22
N ILE A 319 -13.58 26.54 4.59
CA ILE A 319 -13.02 26.31 3.24
C ILE A 319 -14.07 26.44 2.11
N ARG A 320 -15.28 26.94 2.38
CA ARG A 320 -16.40 26.92 1.41
C ARG A 320 -16.03 27.50 0.04
N ARG A 321 -15.37 28.66 0.01
CA ARG A 321 -14.95 29.30 -1.24
C ARG A 321 -13.99 28.42 -2.06
N LEU A 322 -13.06 27.73 -1.38
CA LEU A 322 -12.16 26.79 -2.04
C LEU A 322 -12.94 25.61 -2.64
N LEU A 323 -13.98 25.12 -1.97
CA LEU A 323 -14.83 24.04 -2.51
C LEU A 323 -15.65 24.47 -3.72
N ASP A 324 -15.92 25.77 -3.86
CA ASP A 324 -16.59 26.34 -5.04
C ASP A 324 -15.69 26.24 -6.27
N ASP A 325 -14.37 26.43 -6.07
CA ASP A 325 -13.35 26.46 -7.13
C ASP A 325 -12.63 25.11 -7.37
N ASP A 326 -12.65 24.18 -6.40
CA ASP A 326 -11.93 22.90 -6.45
C ASP A 326 -12.90 21.70 -6.47
N LEU A 327 -13.20 21.23 -7.69
CA LEU A 327 -14.10 20.10 -7.92
C LEU A 327 -13.56 18.76 -7.38
N ASP A 328 -12.25 18.55 -7.41
CA ASP A 328 -11.63 17.32 -6.93
C ASP A 328 -11.79 17.21 -5.41
N LEU A 329 -11.48 18.29 -4.69
CA LEU A 329 -11.68 18.35 -3.25
C LEU A 329 -13.16 18.14 -2.89
N ARG A 330 -14.09 18.71 -3.68
CA ARG A 330 -15.52 18.49 -3.50
C ARG A 330 -15.90 17.02 -3.67
N HIS A 331 -15.43 16.34 -4.72
CA HIS A 331 -15.69 14.92 -4.95
C HIS A 331 -15.14 14.05 -3.81
N VAL A 332 -13.95 14.36 -3.30
CA VAL A 332 -13.37 13.62 -2.17
C VAL A 332 -14.26 13.77 -0.93
N LEU A 333 -14.74 14.98 -0.65
CA LEU A 333 -15.58 15.25 0.51
C LEU A 333 -16.97 14.59 0.43
N THR A 334 -17.60 14.60 -0.75
CA THR A 334 -18.98 14.12 -0.91
C THR A 334 -19.07 12.65 -1.27
N ALA A 335 -18.19 12.18 -2.15
CA ALA A 335 -18.25 10.84 -2.74
C ALA A 335 -17.08 9.94 -2.30
N ARG A 336 -16.11 10.45 -1.53
CA ARG A 336 -14.88 9.71 -1.16
C ARG A 336 -14.14 9.17 -2.38
N ARG A 337 -14.12 9.96 -3.46
CA ARG A 337 -13.54 9.60 -4.75
C ARG A 337 -12.81 10.80 -5.36
N THR A 338 -11.82 10.51 -6.20
CA THR A 338 -11.11 11.53 -7.00
C THR A 338 -11.89 12.00 -8.23
N ALA A 339 -13.03 11.37 -8.53
CA ALA A 339 -13.94 11.71 -9.62
C ALA A 339 -15.41 11.57 -9.17
N SER A 340 -16.35 12.04 -10.00
CA SER A 340 -17.79 11.81 -9.75
C SER A 340 -18.12 10.31 -9.70
N ILE A 341 -19.24 9.96 -9.06
CA ILE A 341 -19.67 8.57 -8.92
C ILE A 341 -19.90 7.93 -10.30
N GLU A 342 -20.54 8.67 -11.20
CA GLU A 342 -20.88 8.23 -12.56
C GLU A 342 -19.63 8.00 -13.39
N VAL A 343 -18.70 8.96 -13.37
CA VAL A 343 -17.43 8.87 -14.11
C VAL A 343 -16.58 7.71 -13.59
N GLY A 344 -16.45 7.59 -12.26
CA GLY A 344 -15.71 6.50 -11.63
C GLY A 344 -16.31 5.12 -11.93
N ASN A 345 -17.64 4.99 -11.87
CA ASN A 345 -18.33 3.73 -12.19
C ASN A 345 -18.17 3.37 -13.68
N ALA A 346 -18.30 4.35 -14.58
CA ALA A 346 -18.11 4.13 -16.02
C ALA A 346 -16.67 3.73 -16.37
N LEU A 347 -15.67 4.36 -15.73
CA LEU A 347 -14.27 3.99 -15.86
C LEU A 347 -14.02 2.56 -15.35
N ALA A 348 -14.47 2.24 -14.13
CA ALA A 348 -14.27 0.93 -13.54
C ALA A 348 -14.96 -0.19 -14.32
N ALA A 349 -16.19 0.04 -14.80
CA ALA A 349 -16.91 -0.91 -15.64
C ALA A 349 -16.17 -1.16 -16.96
N ARG A 350 -15.71 -0.10 -17.65
CA ARG A 350 -14.97 -0.22 -18.91
C ARG A 350 -13.66 -0.98 -18.75
N VAL A 351 -12.87 -0.65 -17.73
CA VAL A 351 -11.60 -1.33 -17.45
C VAL A 351 -11.85 -2.80 -17.11
N SER A 352 -12.80 -3.08 -16.22
CA SER A 352 -13.12 -4.46 -15.82
C SER A 352 -13.62 -5.29 -17.00
N ALA A 353 -14.53 -4.75 -17.83
CA ALA A 353 -15.00 -5.41 -19.04
C ALA A 353 -13.87 -5.70 -20.03
N SER A 354 -12.92 -4.76 -20.18
CA SER A 354 -11.75 -4.95 -21.06
C SER A 354 -10.80 -6.05 -20.56
N VAL A 355 -10.71 -6.24 -19.24
CA VAL A 355 -9.94 -7.35 -18.64
C VAL A 355 -10.70 -8.67 -18.79
N VAL A 356 -12.00 -8.69 -18.49
CA VAL A 356 -12.87 -9.87 -18.62
C VAL A 356 -12.91 -10.39 -20.05
N ALA A 357 -12.94 -9.50 -21.05
CA ALA A 357 -12.90 -9.88 -22.46
C ALA A 357 -11.60 -10.59 -22.90
N ARG A 358 -10.56 -10.58 -22.06
CA ARG A 358 -9.29 -11.30 -22.29
C ARG A 358 -9.24 -12.65 -21.56
N LEU A 359 -10.25 -12.99 -20.78
CA LEU A 359 -10.34 -14.25 -20.03
C LEU A 359 -11.10 -15.31 -20.85
N PRO A 360 -10.91 -16.61 -20.54
CA PRO A 360 -11.67 -17.70 -21.17
C PRO A 360 -13.19 -17.53 -20.99
N ASP A 361 -13.96 -18.08 -21.95
CA ASP A 361 -15.42 -18.00 -22.01
C ASP A 361 -16.10 -18.71 -20.83
N ASP A 362 -16.35 -18.00 -19.72
CA ASP A 362 -17.30 -18.32 -18.62
C ASP A 362 -17.02 -17.53 -17.31
N VAL A 363 -16.70 -16.23 -17.39
CA VAL A 363 -16.39 -15.45 -16.18
C VAL A 363 -17.58 -15.42 -15.21
N ASP A 364 -17.31 -15.87 -13.99
CA ASP A 364 -18.27 -15.87 -12.89
C ASP A 364 -18.60 -14.43 -12.47
N THR A 365 -19.89 -14.10 -12.37
CA THR A 365 -20.37 -12.77 -11.97
C THR A 365 -19.76 -12.30 -10.64
N GLN A 366 -19.54 -13.22 -9.69
CA GLN A 366 -18.88 -12.87 -8.41
C GLN A 366 -17.42 -12.43 -8.62
N VAL A 367 -16.73 -13.00 -9.61
CA VAL A 367 -15.36 -12.60 -9.96
C VAL A 367 -15.37 -11.20 -10.54
N GLU A 368 -16.33 -10.90 -11.42
CA GLU A 368 -16.47 -9.59 -12.05
C GLU A 368 -16.81 -8.49 -11.04
N ASP A 369 -17.70 -8.75 -10.07
CA ASP A 369 -18.11 -7.75 -9.08
C ASP A 369 -16.95 -7.32 -8.18
N VAL A 370 -16.18 -8.28 -7.64
CA VAL A 370 -15.00 -7.98 -6.84
C VAL A 370 -13.92 -7.31 -7.70
N LEU A 371 -13.71 -7.76 -8.94
CA LEU A 371 -12.77 -7.10 -9.87
C LEU A 371 -13.14 -5.63 -10.09
N ARG A 372 -14.43 -5.34 -10.33
CA ARG A 372 -14.93 -3.99 -10.53
C ARG A 372 -14.70 -3.11 -9.29
N GLN A 373 -14.93 -3.65 -8.10
CA GLN A 373 -14.63 -2.94 -6.85
C GLN A 373 -13.13 -2.63 -6.72
N LEU A 374 -12.24 -3.61 -6.98
CA LEU A 374 -10.80 -3.40 -6.90
C LEU A 374 -10.33 -2.34 -7.92
N VAL A 375 -10.89 -2.34 -9.13
CA VAL A 375 -10.61 -1.30 -10.13
C VAL A 375 -11.09 0.07 -9.67
N THR A 376 -12.28 0.16 -9.08
CA THR A 376 -12.77 1.42 -8.48
C THR A 376 -11.84 1.89 -7.37
N GLU A 377 -11.38 0.99 -6.49
CA GLU A 377 -10.42 1.33 -5.43
C GLU A 377 -9.11 1.83 -6.01
N ILE A 378 -8.52 1.12 -6.98
CA ILE A 378 -7.25 1.48 -7.63
C ILE A 378 -7.33 2.86 -8.30
N LEU A 379 -8.39 3.13 -9.06
CA LEU A 379 -8.45 4.32 -9.93
C LEU A 379 -9.12 5.53 -9.29
N CYS A 380 -10.08 5.31 -8.39
CA CYS A 380 -10.95 6.36 -7.89
C CYS A 380 -10.78 6.65 -6.39
N SER A 381 -10.12 5.77 -5.63
CA SER A 381 -9.91 6.04 -4.20
C SER A 381 -8.96 7.23 -4.03
N PRO A 382 -9.28 8.22 -3.18
CA PRO A 382 -8.35 9.27 -2.83
C PRO A 382 -7.26 8.76 -1.89
N ASN A 383 -7.44 7.59 -1.26
CA ASN A 383 -6.56 7.01 -0.26
C ASN A 383 -5.49 6.12 -0.93
N PRO A 384 -4.21 6.52 -0.93
CA PRO A 384 -3.10 5.69 -1.38
C PRO A 384 -3.06 4.27 -0.80
N GLU A 385 -3.41 4.06 0.48
CA GLU A 385 -3.39 2.73 1.10
C GLU A 385 -4.49 1.83 0.52
N ALA A 386 -5.68 2.37 0.28
CA ALA A 386 -6.76 1.61 -0.37
C ALA A 386 -6.36 1.21 -1.80
N ARG A 387 -5.74 2.13 -2.56
CA ARG A 387 -5.18 1.84 -3.89
C ARG A 387 -4.11 0.75 -3.83
N LEU A 388 -3.19 0.87 -2.87
CA LEU A 388 -2.09 -0.07 -2.63
C LEU A 388 -2.62 -1.48 -2.34
N HIS A 389 -3.54 -1.62 -1.39
CA HIS A 389 -4.11 -2.92 -1.02
C HIS A 389 -4.90 -3.56 -2.15
N ALA A 390 -5.69 -2.78 -2.89
CA ALA A 390 -6.41 -3.28 -4.05
C ALA A 390 -5.45 -3.75 -5.17
N ALA A 391 -4.40 -2.96 -5.45
CA ALA A 391 -3.38 -3.31 -6.43
C ALA A 391 -2.55 -4.54 -6.01
N GLN A 392 -2.24 -4.70 -4.72
CA GLN A 392 -1.55 -5.88 -4.20
C GLN A 392 -2.41 -7.14 -4.28
N LEU A 393 -3.70 -7.03 -3.95
CA LEU A 393 -4.63 -8.15 -4.05
C LEU A 393 -4.75 -8.63 -5.50
N LEU A 394 -4.97 -7.70 -6.43
CA LEU A 394 -5.05 -8.02 -7.85
C LEU A 394 -3.70 -8.51 -8.41
N GLY A 395 -2.60 -7.89 -7.98
CA GLY A 395 -1.22 -8.23 -8.35
C GLY A 395 -0.80 -9.65 -7.94
N ALA A 396 -1.43 -10.23 -6.92
CA ALA A 396 -1.23 -11.61 -6.52
C ALA A 396 -2.09 -12.62 -7.31
N THR A 397 -2.73 -12.19 -8.40
CA THR A 397 -3.55 -13.05 -9.26
C THR A 397 -3.03 -13.08 -10.70
N PRO A 398 -3.43 -14.08 -11.51
CA PRO A 398 -3.14 -14.10 -12.94
C PRO A 398 -3.73 -12.93 -13.75
N LEU A 399 -4.61 -12.11 -13.15
CA LEU A 399 -5.21 -10.95 -13.79
C LEU A 399 -4.29 -9.71 -13.77
N ALA A 400 -3.17 -9.76 -13.04
CA ALA A 400 -2.27 -8.63 -12.85
C ALA A 400 -1.75 -8.04 -14.18
N ASP A 401 -1.19 -8.89 -15.04
CA ASP A 401 -0.56 -8.46 -16.29
C ASP A 401 -1.60 -8.03 -17.35
N PRO A 402 -2.73 -8.75 -17.57
CA PRO A 402 -3.84 -8.24 -18.38
C PRO A 402 -4.42 -6.92 -17.88
N MET A 403 -4.52 -6.72 -16.56
CA MET A 403 -4.93 -5.44 -15.99
C MET A 403 -3.92 -4.35 -16.31
N ALA A 404 -2.62 -4.60 -16.13
CA ALA A 404 -1.59 -3.62 -16.40
C ALA A 404 -1.60 -3.14 -17.86
N ASP A 405 -1.81 -4.03 -18.82
CA ASP A 405 -1.99 -3.68 -20.23
C ASP A 405 -3.20 -2.74 -20.43
N VAL A 406 -4.37 -3.08 -19.84
CA VAL A 406 -5.58 -2.25 -19.94
C VAL A 406 -5.38 -0.87 -19.28
N LEU A 407 -4.73 -0.82 -18.12
CA LEU A 407 -4.43 0.45 -17.44
C LEU A 407 -3.46 1.33 -18.26
N CYS A 408 -2.53 0.71 -18.97
CA CYS A 408 -1.64 1.41 -19.90
C CYS A 408 -2.43 2.02 -21.09
N ASP A 409 -3.40 1.29 -21.64
CA ASP A 409 -4.30 1.83 -22.67
C ASP A 409 -5.15 2.99 -22.14
N GLU A 410 -5.63 2.90 -20.90
CA GLU A 410 -6.37 3.98 -20.24
C GLU A 410 -5.48 5.20 -19.95
N THR A 411 -4.19 5.01 -19.70
CA THR A 411 -3.24 6.13 -19.56
C THR A 411 -3.18 6.96 -20.85
N ALA A 412 -3.17 6.31 -22.02
CA ALA A 412 -3.20 7.01 -23.30
C ALA A 412 -4.52 7.75 -23.54
N ARG A 413 -5.66 7.21 -23.04
CA ARG A 413 -6.97 7.88 -23.09
C ARG A 413 -7.01 9.10 -22.17
N ALA A 414 -6.60 8.94 -20.92
CA ALA A 414 -6.55 10.00 -19.92
C ALA A 414 -5.60 11.13 -20.32
N ALA A 415 -4.50 10.83 -21.01
CA ALA A 415 -3.59 11.85 -21.54
C ALA A 415 -4.28 12.79 -22.55
N ARG A 416 -5.22 12.28 -23.37
CA ARG A 416 -5.97 13.11 -24.33
C ARG A 416 -6.96 14.05 -23.67
N THR A 417 -7.49 13.66 -22.51
CA THR A 417 -8.43 14.47 -21.71
C THR A 417 -7.71 15.26 -20.61
N GLN A 418 -6.38 15.21 -20.55
CA GLN A 418 -5.55 15.81 -19.50
C GLN A 418 -5.95 15.38 -18.07
N ASP A 419 -6.48 14.16 -17.92
CA ASP A 419 -6.85 13.61 -16.62
C ASP A 419 -5.61 13.10 -15.88
N GLY A 420 -4.92 14.02 -15.21
CA GLY A 420 -3.71 13.73 -14.45
C GLY A 420 -3.94 12.81 -13.24
N SER A 421 -5.15 12.82 -12.66
CA SER A 421 -5.49 12.01 -11.49
C SER A 421 -5.58 10.52 -11.87
N THR A 422 -6.27 10.20 -12.97
CA THR A 422 -6.32 8.81 -13.48
C THR A 422 -4.94 8.31 -13.88
N ILE A 423 -4.13 9.12 -14.58
CA ILE A 423 -2.77 8.73 -14.96
C ILE A 423 -1.92 8.46 -13.72
N ALA A 424 -1.97 9.33 -12.71
CA ALA A 424 -1.22 9.15 -11.47
C ALA A 424 -1.65 7.86 -10.73
N ALA A 425 -2.96 7.58 -10.67
CA ALA A 425 -3.48 6.35 -10.09
C ALA A 425 -2.95 5.10 -10.81
N VAL A 426 -2.95 5.11 -12.15
CA VAL A 426 -2.34 4.02 -12.94
C VAL A 426 -0.85 3.86 -12.63
N LEU A 427 -0.08 4.95 -12.63
CA LEU A 427 1.35 4.93 -12.34
C LEU A 427 1.66 4.36 -10.95
N THR A 428 0.78 4.58 -9.96
CA THR A 428 0.92 3.99 -8.61
C THR A 428 0.51 2.52 -8.53
N ALA A 429 -0.32 2.04 -9.47
CA ALA A 429 -0.76 0.65 -9.51
C ALA A 429 0.24 -0.27 -10.25
N LEU A 430 0.92 0.26 -11.26
CA LEU A 430 1.84 -0.50 -12.11
C LEU A 430 2.96 -1.23 -11.35
N PRO A 431 3.55 -0.73 -10.25
CA PRO A 431 4.51 -1.51 -9.45
C PRO A 431 4.02 -2.88 -8.98
N PHE A 432 2.70 -3.06 -8.82
CA PHE A 432 2.09 -4.29 -8.31
C PHE A 432 1.46 -5.14 -9.42
N LEU A 433 1.04 -4.51 -10.51
CA LEU A 433 0.32 -5.16 -11.61
C LEU A 433 1.21 -5.42 -12.82
N GLY A 434 2.15 -4.51 -13.07
CA GLY A 434 2.93 -4.46 -14.29
C GLY A 434 4.18 -5.33 -14.26
N SER A 435 4.52 -5.87 -15.42
CA SER A 435 5.82 -6.46 -15.73
C SER A 435 6.80 -5.45 -16.35
N ALA A 436 8.04 -5.91 -16.64
CA ALA A 436 9.09 -5.10 -17.25
C ALA A 436 8.68 -4.44 -18.59
N ARG A 437 7.68 -4.99 -19.31
CA ARG A 437 7.19 -4.40 -20.56
C ARG A 437 6.61 -2.99 -20.36
N HIS A 438 5.97 -2.76 -19.20
CA HIS A 438 5.24 -1.53 -18.91
C HIS A 438 6.19 -0.39 -18.51
N ARG A 439 7.48 -0.70 -18.29
CA ARG A 439 8.48 0.27 -17.83
C ARG A 439 8.66 1.44 -18.76
N ARG A 440 8.61 1.20 -20.07
CA ARG A 440 8.76 2.24 -21.08
C ARG A 440 7.70 3.34 -20.96
N ILE A 441 6.48 3.01 -20.54
CA ILE A 441 5.41 4.00 -20.35
C ILE A 441 5.74 4.91 -19.16
N VAL A 442 6.23 4.33 -18.06
CA VAL A 442 6.64 5.11 -16.89
C VAL A 442 7.87 5.97 -17.22
N GLU A 443 8.86 5.43 -17.93
CA GLU A 443 10.03 6.19 -18.42
C GLU A 443 9.61 7.37 -19.30
N HIS A 444 8.66 7.15 -20.21
CA HIS A 444 8.10 8.20 -21.04
C HIS A 444 7.46 9.31 -20.19
N MET A 445 6.66 8.96 -19.18
CA MET A 445 6.01 9.94 -18.30
C MET A 445 7.01 10.71 -17.41
N VAL A 446 8.15 10.12 -17.05
CA VAL A 446 9.24 10.82 -16.35
C VAL A 446 9.87 11.91 -17.23
N LEU A 447 10.03 11.64 -18.52
CA LEU A 447 10.73 12.53 -19.46
C LEU A 447 9.79 13.49 -20.21
N ALA A 448 8.50 13.20 -20.26
CA ALA A 448 7.53 13.98 -21.03
C ALA A 448 7.50 15.47 -20.63
N THR A 449 7.28 16.33 -21.62
CA THR A 449 7.01 17.78 -21.46
C THR A 449 5.50 18.02 -21.42
N GLY A 450 5.07 19.04 -20.67
CA GLY A 450 3.65 19.42 -20.62
C GLY A 450 2.75 18.47 -19.83
N VAL A 451 3.32 17.44 -19.17
CA VAL A 451 2.56 16.59 -18.24
C VAL A 451 2.34 17.31 -16.90
N PRO A 452 1.17 17.12 -16.25
CA PRO A 452 0.92 17.69 -14.93
C PRO A 452 1.98 17.26 -13.90
N PRO A 453 2.36 18.13 -12.95
CA PRO A 453 3.32 17.79 -11.89
C PRO A 453 2.98 16.51 -11.14
N LEU A 454 1.68 16.26 -10.86
CA LEU A 454 1.20 15.05 -10.21
C LEU A 454 1.62 13.77 -10.96
N VAL A 455 1.46 13.76 -12.29
CA VAL A 455 1.83 12.64 -13.16
C VAL A 455 3.34 12.40 -13.14
N ARG A 456 4.11 13.46 -13.36
CA ARG A 456 5.58 13.41 -13.39
C ARG A 456 6.16 12.96 -12.05
N ASN A 457 5.64 13.48 -10.95
CA ASN A 457 6.04 13.08 -9.60
C ASN A 457 5.69 11.60 -9.38
N SER A 458 4.47 11.17 -9.72
CA SER A 458 4.06 9.77 -9.59
C SER A 458 4.95 8.84 -10.40
N ALA A 459 5.29 9.19 -11.64
CA ALA A 459 6.20 8.40 -12.48
C ALA A 459 7.60 8.29 -11.86
N ALA A 460 8.15 9.41 -11.37
CA ALA A 460 9.48 9.46 -10.77
C ALA A 460 9.61 8.64 -9.48
N TRP A 461 8.57 8.59 -8.65
CA TRP A 461 8.57 7.78 -7.41
C TRP A 461 8.31 6.29 -7.66
N ASN A 462 7.55 5.93 -8.69
CA ASN A 462 7.14 4.54 -8.93
C ASN A 462 8.06 3.77 -9.90
N ILE A 463 8.87 4.44 -10.72
CA ILE A 463 9.74 3.77 -11.71
C ILE A 463 10.72 2.78 -11.06
N GLY A 464 11.23 3.07 -9.86
CA GLY A 464 12.13 2.17 -9.15
C GLY A 464 11.47 0.89 -8.62
N HIS A 465 10.15 0.89 -8.43
CA HIS A 465 9.40 -0.27 -7.94
C HIS A 465 8.88 -1.19 -9.05
N LEU A 466 8.83 -0.70 -10.28
CA LEU A 466 8.38 -1.51 -11.40
C LEU A 466 9.42 -2.59 -11.72
N PRO A 467 9.00 -3.82 -12.11
CA PRO A 467 9.93 -4.84 -12.57
C PRO A 467 10.79 -4.39 -13.78
N GLY A 468 11.94 -5.03 -13.95
CA GLY A 468 12.92 -4.68 -14.99
C GLY A 468 13.94 -3.62 -14.56
N ARG A 469 14.73 -3.11 -15.52
CA ARG A 469 15.75 -2.08 -15.27
C ARG A 469 15.69 -0.99 -16.33
N SER A 470 15.84 0.26 -15.91
CA SER A 470 16.08 1.39 -16.81
C SER A 470 17.57 1.50 -17.11
N THR A 471 17.91 2.09 -18.25
CA THR A 471 19.32 2.28 -18.65
C THR A 471 19.96 3.44 -17.89
N ASP A 472 21.28 3.42 -17.75
CA ASP A 472 22.04 4.56 -17.21
C ASP A 472 21.80 5.84 -18.02
N LEU A 473 21.60 5.71 -19.33
CA LEU A 473 21.26 6.84 -20.21
C LEU A 473 19.92 7.47 -19.80
N PHE A 474 18.88 6.66 -19.58
CA PHE A 474 17.59 7.14 -19.09
C PHE A 474 17.76 7.91 -17.77
N TRP A 475 18.46 7.33 -16.80
CA TRP A 475 18.63 7.96 -15.49
C TRP A 475 19.33 9.31 -15.59
N ARG A 476 20.45 9.37 -16.33
CA ARG A 476 21.20 10.62 -16.55
C ARG A 476 20.32 11.69 -17.21
N GLN A 477 19.55 11.31 -18.24
CA GLN A 477 18.62 12.23 -18.92
C GLN A 477 17.52 12.73 -17.98
N ALA A 478 16.91 11.83 -17.19
CA ALA A 478 15.87 12.20 -16.24
C ALA A 478 16.40 13.14 -15.16
N ILE A 479 17.55 12.81 -14.55
CA ILE A 479 18.18 13.63 -13.50
C ILE A 479 18.53 15.01 -14.04
N ALA A 480 19.19 15.11 -15.18
CA ALA A 480 19.56 16.39 -15.80
C ALA A 480 18.33 17.27 -16.03
N ARG A 481 17.29 16.70 -16.64
CA ARG A 481 16.03 17.40 -16.92
C ARG A 481 15.37 17.97 -15.67
N HIS A 482 15.22 17.17 -14.62
CA HIS A 482 14.54 17.63 -13.40
C HIS A 482 15.43 18.52 -12.53
N SER A 483 16.75 18.37 -12.63
CA SER A 483 17.71 19.33 -12.07
C SER A 483 17.57 20.70 -12.74
N ASP A 484 17.57 20.78 -14.07
CA ASP A 484 17.40 22.02 -14.84
C ASP A 484 16.05 22.70 -14.55
N ALA A 485 14.99 21.90 -14.34
CA ALA A 485 13.68 22.41 -13.94
C ALA A 485 13.72 23.00 -12.52
N ALA A 486 14.33 22.27 -11.56
CA ALA A 486 14.49 22.73 -10.19
C ALA A 486 15.32 24.01 -10.06
N HIS A 487 16.33 24.21 -10.91
CA HIS A 487 17.10 25.46 -10.98
C HIS A 487 16.27 26.64 -11.49
N ARG A 488 15.44 26.42 -12.51
CA ARG A 488 14.58 27.48 -13.07
C ARG A 488 13.43 27.85 -12.13
N ARG A 489 12.97 26.92 -11.30
CA ARG A 489 11.88 27.10 -10.35
C ARG A 489 12.21 26.47 -9.00
N PRO A 490 13.08 27.12 -8.20
CA PRO A 490 13.45 26.62 -6.87
C PRO A 490 12.20 26.37 -6.02
N GLY A 491 12.19 25.23 -5.30
CA GLY A 491 11.09 24.83 -4.42
C GLY A 491 9.99 24.01 -5.10
N ARG A 492 9.48 24.40 -6.28
CA ARG A 492 8.32 23.74 -6.92
C ARG A 492 8.63 22.46 -7.71
N ASP A 493 9.82 22.35 -8.31
CA ASP A 493 10.16 21.23 -9.22
C ASP A 493 11.13 20.18 -8.63
N SER A 494 11.40 20.22 -7.31
CA SER A 494 12.35 19.30 -6.67
C SER A 494 11.78 17.90 -6.35
N THR A 495 10.46 17.73 -6.31
CA THR A 495 9.80 16.49 -5.91
C THR A 495 10.06 15.33 -6.87
N ALA A 496 10.03 15.58 -8.18
CA ALA A 496 10.35 14.57 -9.18
C ALA A 496 11.82 14.13 -9.05
N LEU A 497 12.74 15.08 -8.87
CA LEU A 497 14.16 14.77 -8.67
C LEU A 497 14.39 13.93 -7.41
N ARG A 498 13.73 14.25 -6.29
CA ARG A 498 13.77 13.42 -5.08
C ARG A 498 13.19 12.02 -5.31
N GLY A 499 12.11 11.90 -6.08
CA GLY A 499 11.55 10.61 -6.48
C GLY A 499 12.51 9.77 -7.32
N LEU A 500 13.28 10.41 -8.20
CA LEU A 500 14.33 9.72 -8.97
C LEU A 500 15.48 9.27 -8.08
N VAL A 501 15.96 10.11 -7.16
CA VAL A 501 16.99 9.70 -6.18
C VAL A 501 16.50 8.51 -5.34
N TYR A 502 15.24 8.54 -4.91
CA TYR A 502 14.61 7.42 -4.22
C TYR A 502 14.62 6.16 -5.08
N SER A 503 14.17 6.27 -6.32
CA SER A 503 14.14 5.17 -7.28
C SER A 503 15.54 4.59 -7.55
N LEU A 504 16.58 5.42 -7.63
CA LEU A 504 17.98 4.97 -7.74
C LEU A 504 18.41 4.16 -6.52
N GLY A 505 18.04 4.62 -5.32
CA GLY A 505 18.31 3.95 -4.06
C GLY A 505 17.72 2.54 -3.98
N ILE A 506 16.40 2.42 -4.14
CA ILE A 506 15.73 1.10 -4.09
C ILE A 506 16.18 0.14 -5.20
N THR A 507 16.71 0.66 -6.31
CA THR A 507 17.24 -0.16 -7.41
C THR A 507 18.76 -0.36 -7.38
N GLY A 508 19.47 0.19 -6.38
CA GLY A 508 20.90 -0.01 -6.13
C GLY A 508 21.84 0.65 -7.14
N HIS A 509 21.55 1.85 -7.63
CA HIS A 509 22.43 2.59 -8.54
C HIS A 509 23.48 3.44 -7.79
N GLU A 510 24.38 2.78 -7.07
CA GLU A 510 25.36 3.41 -6.17
C GLU A 510 26.24 4.48 -6.84
N THR A 511 26.72 4.23 -8.06
CA THR A 511 27.57 5.18 -8.79
C THR A 511 26.84 6.48 -9.13
N LEU A 512 25.55 6.39 -9.49
CA LEU A 512 24.74 7.58 -9.78
C LEU A 512 24.42 8.34 -8.49
N LEU A 513 24.14 7.64 -7.39
CA LEU A 513 23.95 8.27 -6.07
C LEU A 513 25.21 9.00 -5.62
N ALA A 514 26.39 8.40 -5.77
CA ALA A 514 27.67 9.04 -5.44
C ALA A 514 27.91 10.30 -6.29
N THR A 515 27.59 10.24 -7.58
CA THR A 515 27.68 11.39 -8.49
C THR A 515 26.77 12.53 -8.03
N ILE A 516 25.49 12.24 -7.74
CA ILE A 516 24.52 13.26 -7.28
C ILE A 516 24.95 13.87 -5.94
N ALA A 517 25.41 13.05 -5.00
CA ALA A 517 25.83 13.53 -3.67
C ALA A 517 27.04 14.48 -3.75
N ALA A 518 27.97 14.22 -4.67
CA ALA A 518 29.20 14.99 -4.84
C ALA A 518 29.06 16.25 -5.73
N ASP A 519 28.02 16.32 -6.58
CA ASP A 519 27.85 17.40 -7.54
C ASP A 519 27.35 18.70 -6.87
N PRO A 520 28.16 19.77 -6.79
CA PRO A 520 27.78 21.02 -6.15
C PRO A 520 26.66 21.77 -6.91
N THR A 521 26.43 21.43 -8.17
CA THR A 521 25.33 22.00 -8.98
C THR A 521 23.99 21.32 -8.69
N MET A 522 23.96 20.15 -8.06
CA MET A 522 22.67 19.51 -7.73
C MET A 522 21.93 20.25 -6.62
N PRO A 523 20.58 20.33 -6.67
CA PRO A 523 19.78 20.91 -5.59
C PRO A 523 20.11 20.27 -4.23
N PRO A 524 20.25 21.06 -3.13
CA PRO A 524 20.68 20.54 -1.84
C PRO A 524 19.86 19.35 -1.33
N GLY A 525 18.53 19.38 -1.54
CA GLY A 525 17.64 18.28 -1.15
C GLY A 525 17.93 16.97 -1.88
N ALA A 526 18.35 17.02 -3.15
CA ALA A 526 18.72 15.83 -3.92
C ALA A 526 20.07 15.27 -3.46
N ARG A 527 21.05 16.12 -3.14
CA ARG A 527 22.35 15.71 -2.60
C ARG A 527 22.20 15.04 -1.24
N SER A 528 21.44 15.66 -0.33
CA SER A 528 21.17 15.08 1.00
C SER A 528 20.45 13.74 0.91
N ALA A 529 19.47 13.63 0.01
CA ALA A 529 18.77 12.37 -0.24
C ALA A 529 19.71 11.28 -0.80
N ALA A 530 20.57 11.63 -1.75
CA ALA A 530 21.55 10.69 -2.29
C ALA A 530 22.59 10.25 -1.24
N GLN A 531 23.01 11.18 -0.37
CA GLN A 531 23.91 10.87 0.73
C GLN A 531 23.24 9.94 1.77
N TRP A 532 21.96 10.17 2.09
CA TRP A 532 21.21 9.30 3.00
C TRP A 532 21.23 7.83 2.56
N TRP A 533 21.03 7.54 1.27
CA TRP A 533 21.14 6.18 0.74
C TRP A 533 22.54 5.58 0.90
N ARG A 534 23.58 6.39 0.69
CA ARG A 534 24.98 5.95 0.79
C ARG A 534 25.42 5.67 2.21
N ASP A 535 24.78 6.33 3.18
CA ASP A 535 25.07 6.17 4.60
C ASP A 535 24.41 4.91 5.20
N LEU A 536 23.57 4.20 4.43
CA LEU A 536 22.91 2.98 4.90
C LEU A 536 23.92 1.84 5.12
N PRO A 537 23.87 1.14 6.28
CA PRO A 537 24.74 0.01 6.53
C PRO A 537 24.56 -1.13 5.51
N GLY A 538 25.65 -1.71 5.03
CA GLY A 538 25.61 -2.76 4.02
C GLY A 538 24.77 -4.00 4.40
N VAL A 539 24.72 -4.35 5.69
CA VAL A 539 23.86 -5.42 6.21
C VAL A 539 22.37 -5.11 6.05
N VAL A 540 21.96 -3.85 6.25
CA VAL A 540 20.57 -3.39 6.08
C VAL A 540 20.19 -3.48 4.61
N SER A 541 21.03 -2.94 3.72
CA SER A 541 20.83 -2.98 2.27
C SER A 541 20.80 -4.38 1.69
N THR A 542 21.57 -5.31 2.25
CA THR A 542 21.57 -6.73 1.84
C THR A 542 20.32 -7.43 2.35
N SER A 543 19.98 -7.25 3.62
CA SER A 543 18.82 -7.88 4.26
C SER A 543 17.51 -7.43 3.60
N ALA A 544 17.34 -6.14 3.33
CA ALA A 544 16.12 -5.60 2.73
C ALA A 544 15.76 -6.16 1.34
N LYS A 545 16.74 -6.72 0.62
CA LYS A 545 16.54 -7.34 -0.70
C LYS A 545 16.04 -8.79 -0.61
N LEU A 546 16.04 -9.39 0.59
CA LEU A 546 15.66 -10.78 0.88
C LEU A 546 14.42 -10.81 1.78
#